data_AF-K9TH14-F1
#
_entry.id   AF-K9TH14-F1
#
_cell.length_a   1.000
_cell.length_b   1.000
_cell.length_c   1.000
_cell.angle_alpha   90.00
_cell.angle_beta   90.00
_cell.angle_gamma   90.00
#
_symmetry.space_group_name_H-M   'P 1'
#
loop_
_entity.id
_entity.type
_entity.pdbx_description
1 polymer ?
#
loop_
_entity_poly.entity_id
_entity_poly.type
_entity_poly.pdbx_seq_one_letter_code
_entity_poly.pdbx_strand_id
1 'polypeptide(L)'
;MIFMSISLINVAHYYKQLPHQNQALTILQEKIEATHPEWLSDDSAFVRTWRNQTNSPSFSPEVEIISDRKQLRGEWGGNTYTIDVDELNVLVLDTYDKETGNLVDRDESGDLFAEVVVNPLTGHIVVGVVLDYFAAVTTSGIFVLDPQPGGYAIYRVQVPGPRPFPNEFSTYGLGDIMSLSFVEENLLVQYGDAASNTSIMTFQPGNTPAMEYVNCVDVVVREGPGLCSRVGQ
;
A
#
# COMPACT_ATOMS: atom_id res chain seq x y z
N MET A 1 43.47 -21.50 4.28
CA MET A 1 42.57 -20.96 3.25
C MET A 1 41.22 -20.81 3.92
N ILE A 2 40.78 -19.57 4.15
CA ILE A 2 39.50 -19.29 4.80
C ILE A 2 38.43 -19.40 3.71
N PHE A 3 37.62 -20.45 3.74
CA PHE A 3 36.39 -20.51 2.94
C PHE A 3 35.40 -19.52 3.56
N MET A 4 35.10 -18.43 2.88
CA MET A 4 34.03 -17.52 3.27
C MET A 4 32.73 -18.06 2.68
N SER A 5 31.93 -18.77 3.47
CA SER A 5 30.57 -19.15 3.08
C SER A 5 29.67 -17.91 3.05
N ILE A 6 28.74 -17.86 2.09
CA ILE A 6 27.71 -16.82 2.07
C ILE A 6 26.70 -17.10 3.18
N SER A 7 26.47 -16.10 4.02
CA SER A 7 25.34 -16.09 4.96
C SER A 7 24.12 -15.50 4.26
N LEU A 8 22.99 -16.24 4.23
CA LEU A 8 21.70 -15.74 3.77
C LEU A 8 21.21 -14.55 4.64
N ILE A 9 21.77 -14.38 5.83
CA ILE A 9 21.53 -13.18 6.66
C ILE A 9 22.07 -11.91 5.98
N ASN A 10 23.14 -12.00 5.20
CA ASN A 10 23.65 -10.86 4.40
C ASN A 10 22.85 -10.63 3.11
N VAL A 11 22.00 -11.58 2.70
CA VAL A 11 21.05 -11.43 1.58
C VAL A 11 19.88 -10.50 1.96
N ALA A 12 19.67 -10.27 3.26
CA ALA A 12 18.65 -9.37 3.79
C ALA A 12 18.97 -7.88 3.61
N HIS A 13 19.95 -7.47 2.81
CA HIS A 13 20.03 -6.06 2.40
C HIS A 13 18.86 -5.61 1.51
N TYR A 14 18.04 -6.56 1.04
CA TYR A 14 16.80 -6.33 0.28
C TYR A 14 15.51 -6.46 1.14
N TYR A 15 15.59 -6.99 2.37
CA TYR A 15 14.44 -7.17 3.27
C TYR A 15 14.66 -6.38 4.56
N LYS A 16 13.62 -5.77 5.12
CA LYS A 16 13.69 -4.71 6.16
C LYS A 16 14.21 -5.13 7.54
N GLN A 17 15.02 -6.18 7.65
CA GLN A 17 15.66 -6.67 8.87
C GLN A 17 14.68 -6.90 10.03
N LEU A 18 13.40 -7.13 9.76
CA LEU A 18 12.41 -7.33 10.81
C LEU A 18 12.73 -8.62 11.59
N PRO A 19 12.54 -8.66 12.93
CA PRO A 19 12.97 -9.80 13.74
C PRO A 19 12.46 -11.17 13.27
N HIS A 20 11.19 -11.22 12.83
CA HIS A 20 10.57 -12.44 12.32
C HIS A 20 11.10 -12.85 10.93
N GLN A 21 11.51 -11.89 10.10
CA GLN A 21 12.15 -12.17 8.81
C GLN A 21 13.55 -12.75 9.01
N ASN A 22 14.33 -12.17 9.92
CA ASN A 22 15.64 -12.71 10.28
C ASN A 22 15.54 -14.12 10.84
N GLN A 23 14.50 -14.40 11.65
CA GLN A 23 14.25 -15.73 12.18
C GLN A 23 13.87 -16.72 11.07
N ALA A 24 12.97 -16.34 10.15
CA ALA A 24 12.60 -17.17 9.00
C ALA A 24 13.81 -17.46 8.09
N LEU A 25 14.65 -16.46 7.83
CA LEU A 25 15.88 -16.61 7.05
C LEU A 25 16.93 -17.47 7.75
N THR A 26 17.05 -17.35 9.07
CA THR A 26 17.93 -18.21 9.87
C THR A 26 17.48 -19.68 9.78
N ILE A 27 16.18 -19.93 9.98
CA ILE A 27 15.61 -21.29 9.85
C ILE A 27 15.81 -21.83 8.44
N LEU A 28 15.59 -21.00 7.41
CA LEU A 28 15.80 -21.39 6.03
C LEU A 28 17.27 -21.73 5.75
N GLN A 29 18.20 -20.91 6.24
CA GLN A 29 19.63 -21.14 6.09
C GLN A 29 20.05 -22.44 6.78
N GLU A 30 19.66 -22.65 8.04
CA GLU A 30 19.95 -23.89 8.78
C GLU A 30 19.43 -25.12 8.03
N LYS A 31 18.23 -25.03 7.46
CA LYS A 31 17.64 -26.12 6.69
C LYS A 31 18.41 -26.41 5.40
N ILE A 32 18.83 -25.38 4.68
CA ILE A 32 19.63 -25.52 3.46
C ILE A 32 21.02 -26.08 3.80
N GLU A 33 21.68 -25.59 4.84
CA GLU A 33 22.97 -26.13 5.30
C GLU A 33 22.86 -27.61 5.68
N ALA A 34 21.73 -28.02 6.28
CA ALA A 34 21.49 -29.41 6.66
C ALA A 34 21.17 -30.33 5.47
N THR A 35 20.46 -29.84 4.44
CA THR A 35 19.97 -30.69 3.33
C THR A 35 20.73 -30.54 2.02
N HIS A 36 21.22 -29.35 1.72
CA HIS A 36 21.83 -28.95 0.44
C HIS A 36 22.95 -27.92 0.64
N PRO A 37 24.01 -28.23 1.41
CA PRO A 37 25.09 -27.29 1.69
C PRO A 37 25.81 -26.81 0.42
N GLU A 38 25.78 -27.59 -0.65
CA GLU A 38 26.35 -27.24 -1.95
C GLU A 38 25.71 -26.01 -2.59
N TRP A 39 24.46 -25.67 -2.26
CA TRP A 39 23.78 -24.47 -2.78
C TRP A 39 24.29 -23.16 -2.18
N LEU A 40 24.92 -23.21 -1.00
CA LEU A 40 25.51 -22.05 -0.35
C LEU A 40 27.00 -21.88 -0.66
N SER A 41 27.57 -22.80 -1.45
CA SER A 41 28.95 -22.67 -1.92
C SER A 41 29.10 -21.49 -2.89
N ASP A 42 30.22 -20.79 -2.81
CA ASP A 42 30.54 -19.60 -3.61
C ASP A 42 30.40 -19.83 -5.13
N ASP A 43 30.70 -21.05 -5.57
CA ASP A 43 30.70 -21.45 -6.98
C ASP A 43 29.38 -22.07 -7.43
N SER A 44 28.41 -22.21 -6.52
CA SER A 44 27.12 -22.81 -6.85
C SER A 44 26.39 -22.01 -7.94
N ALA A 45 25.59 -22.71 -8.74
CA ALA A 45 24.73 -22.07 -9.74
C ALA A 45 23.77 -21.07 -9.07
N PHE A 46 23.32 -21.37 -7.84
CA PHE A 46 22.49 -20.49 -7.03
C PHE A 46 23.20 -19.17 -6.72
N VAL A 47 24.37 -19.24 -6.08
CA VAL A 47 25.17 -18.06 -5.70
C VAL A 47 25.61 -17.25 -6.92
N ARG A 48 26.01 -17.92 -8.01
CA ARG A 48 26.40 -17.25 -9.25
C ARG A 48 25.25 -16.51 -9.91
N THR A 49 24.06 -17.12 -9.96
CA THR A 49 22.85 -16.47 -10.49
C THR A 49 22.47 -15.27 -9.64
N TRP A 50 22.58 -15.41 -8.31
CA TRP A 50 22.28 -14.35 -7.36
C TRP A 50 23.25 -13.16 -7.47
N ARG A 51 24.56 -13.40 -7.42
CA ARG A 51 25.61 -12.35 -7.50
C ARG A 51 25.60 -11.60 -8.83
N ASN A 52 25.17 -12.26 -9.90
CA ASN A 52 25.09 -11.67 -11.25
C ASN A 52 23.71 -11.04 -11.55
N GLN A 53 22.92 -10.68 -10.54
CA GLN A 53 21.77 -9.78 -10.68
C GLN A 53 22.25 -8.34 -10.96
N THR A 54 23.02 -8.12 -12.02
CA THR A 54 23.39 -6.77 -12.50
C THR A 54 22.25 -6.08 -13.23
N ASN A 55 21.13 -6.77 -13.43
CA ASN A 55 19.86 -6.24 -13.92
C ASN A 55 18.73 -6.87 -13.11
N SER A 56 18.56 -6.51 -11.84
CA SER A 56 17.20 -6.59 -11.29
C SER A 56 16.40 -5.58 -12.11
N PRO A 57 15.43 -6.01 -12.93
CA PRO A 57 14.54 -5.05 -13.56
C PRO A 57 13.98 -4.17 -12.45
N SER A 58 14.01 -2.85 -12.66
CA SER A 58 13.23 -1.92 -11.86
C SER A 58 11.87 -2.57 -11.63
N PHE A 59 11.56 -2.95 -10.40
CA PHE A 59 10.28 -3.58 -10.06
C PHE A 59 9.24 -2.46 -10.00
N SER A 60 9.07 -1.78 -11.12
CA SER A 60 8.03 -0.81 -11.37
C SER A 60 7.01 -1.54 -12.23
N PRO A 61 6.11 -2.36 -11.66
CA PRO A 61 5.00 -2.92 -12.42
C PRO A 61 4.37 -1.77 -13.20
N GLU A 62 4.29 -1.90 -14.53
CA GLU A 62 3.50 -0.98 -15.32
C GLU A 62 2.04 -1.22 -14.96
N VAL A 63 1.40 -0.19 -14.44
CA VAL A 63 -0.01 -0.21 -14.05
C VAL A 63 -0.75 0.89 -14.77
N GLU A 64 -1.94 0.57 -15.24
CA GLU A 64 -2.78 1.48 -15.99
C GLU A 64 -4.23 1.34 -15.50
N ILE A 65 -4.88 2.48 -15.27
CA ILE A 65 -6.31 2.55 -15.04
C ILE A 65 -7.01 2.51 -16.40
N ILE A 66 -7.85 1.50 -16.62
CA ILE A 66 -8.55 1.23 -17.88
C ILE A 66 -10.06 1.15 -17.68
N SER A 67 -10.81 0.89 -18.76
CA SER A 67 -12.26 0.64 -18.74
C SER A 67 -13.05 1.74 -18.02
N ASP A 68 -12.82 3.00 -18.42
CA ASP A 68 -13.45 4.18 -17.81
C ASP A 68 -13.26 4.24 -16.28
N ARG A 69 -12.03 3.93 -15.85
CA ARG A 69 -11.60 3.94 -14.44
C ARG A 69 -12.27 2.88 -13.57
N LYS A 70 -12.86 1.84 -14.17
CA LYS A 70 -13.44 0.70 -13.44
C LYS A 70 -12.46 -0.45 -13.22
N GLN A 71 -11.35 -0.47 -13.95
CA GLN A 71 -10.38 -1.55 -13.89
C GLN A 71 -8.97 -1.02 -13.76
N LEU A 72 -8.15 -1.72 -12.98
CA LEU A 72 -6.70 -1.54 -12.96
C LEU A 72 -6.05 -2.73 -13.64
N ARG A 73 -5.24 -2.47 -14.66
CA ARG A 73 -4.43 -3.49 -15.32
C ARG A 73 -2.98 -3.36 -14.86
N GLY A 74 -2.36 -4.47 -14.47
CA GLY A 74 -0.96 -4.52 -14.07
C GLY A 74 -0.24 -5.74 -14.63
N GLU A 75 1.08 -5.64 -14.75
CA GLU A 75 1.94 -6.77 -15.12
C GLU A 75 2.78 -7.24 -13.93
N TRP A 76 2.78 -8.54 -13.69
CA TRP A 76 3.60 -9.15 -12.67
C TRP A 76 4.06 -10.56 -13.08
N GLY A 77 5.36 -10.83 -12.97
CA GLY A 77 5.93 -12.13 -13.33
C GLY A 77 5.70 -12.55 -14.79
N GLY A 78 5.54 -11.58 -15.70
CA GLY A 78 5.24 -11.82 -17.12
C GLY A 78 3.77 -12.15 -17.42
N ASN A 79 2.89 -12.07 -16.42
CA ASN A 79 1.44 -12.22 -16.59
C ASN A 79 0.76 -10.87 -16.41
N THR A 80 -0.30 -10.65 -17.19
CA THR A 80 -1.20 -9.51 -17.03
C THR A 80 -2.34 -9.89 -16.10
N TYR A 81 -2.64 -9.01 -15.17
CA TYR A 81 -3.76 -9.15 -14.25
C TYR A 81 -4.66 -7.91 -14.34
N THR A 82 -5.91 -8.09 -13.96
CA THR A 82 -6.89 -7.02 -13.89
C THR A 82 -7.61 -7.10 -12.55
N ILE A 83 -7.81 -5.95 -11.92
CA ILE A 83 -8.58 -5.81 -10.69
C ILE A 83 -9.77 -4.92 -11.02
N ASP A 84 -10.97 -5.42 -10.75
CA ASP A 84 -12.19 -4.61 -10.81
C ASP A 84 -12.28 -3.74 -9.55
N VAL A 85 -12.70 -2.49 -9.72
CA VAL A 85 -12.75 -1.51 -8.63
C VAL A 85 -13.74 -1.89 -7.52
N ASP A 86 -14.77 -2.68 -7.83
CA ASP A 86 -15.76 -3.18 -6.86
C ASP A 86 -15.20 -4.27 -5.93
N GLU A 87 -14.08 -4.90 -6.28
CA GLU A 87 -13.33 -5.78 -5.38
C GLU A 87 -12.69 -5.01 -4.21
N LEU A 88 -12.53 -3.68 -4.36
CA LEU A 88 -11.93 -2.80 -3.36
C LEU A 88 -13.02 -2.30 -2.39
N ASN A 89 -13.29 -3.13 -1.38
CA ASN A 89 -14.24 -2.82 -0.32
C ASN A 89 -13.57 -2.46 1.02
N VAL A 90 -14.23 -1.61 1.78
CA VAL A 90 -13.79 -1.17 3.10
C VAL A 90 -14.98 -0.73 3.95
N LEU A 91 -14.92 -0.94 5.26
CA LEU A 91 -15.87 -0.38 6.21
C LEU A 91 -15.52 1.10 6.44
N VAL A 92 -16.32 2.01 5.90
CA VAL A 92 -16.14 3.46 6.08
C VAL A 92 -16.88 3.91 7.33
N LEU A 93 -16.14 4.43 8.29
CA LEU A 93 -16.67 4.90 9.58
C LEU A 93 -17.25 6.31 9.47
N ASP A 94 -18.31 6.55 10.23
CA ASP A 94 -18.97 7.86 10.34
C ASP A 94 -19.36 8.45 8.97
N THR A 95 -19.84 7.61 8.07
CA THR A 95 -20.32 8.01 6.74
C THR A 95 -21.70 8.64 6.84
N TYR A 96 -21.97 9.65 6.02
CA TYR A 96 -23.28 10.31 5.99
C TYR A 96 -24.34 9.42 5.35
N ASP A 97 -25.37 9.07 6.11
CA ASP A 97 -26.51 8.33 5.62
C ASP A 97 -27.48 9.26 4.85
N LYS A 98 -27.68 8.99 3.56
CA LYS A 98 -28.46 9.83 2.64
C LYS A 98 -29.96 9.89 2.98
N GLU A 99 -30.48 8.85 3.65
CA GLU A 99 -31.91 8.74 3.95
C GLU A 99 -32.24 9.38 5.30
N THR A 100 -31.39 9.12 6.30
CA THR A 100 -31.63 9.51 7.69
C THR A 100 -30.89 10.78 8.09
N GLY A 101 -29.85 11.16 7.35
CA GLY A 101 -28.96 12.29 7.65
C GLY A 101 -28.04 12.06 8.85
N ASN A 102 -27.99 10.85 9.39
CA ASN A 102 -27.14 10.49 10.51
C ASN A 102 -25.79 9.94 10.03
N LEU A 103 -24.79 9.95 10.92
CA LEU A 103 -23.52 9.25 10.68
C LEU A 103 -23.70 7.76 10.98
N VAL A 104 -23.26 6.90 10.06
CA VAL A 104 -23.35 5.44 10.16
C VAL A 104 -22.09 4.78 9.64
N ASP A 105 -21.80 3.58 10.14
CA ASP A 105 -20.77 2.71 9.58
C ASP A 105 -21.33 1.95 8.40
N ARG A 106 -20.60 1.92 7.29
CA ARG A 106 -21.08 1.30 6.06
C ARG A 106 -19.95 0.62 5.30
N ASP A 107 -20.22 -0.62 4.88
CA ASP A 107 -19.38 -1.29 3.90
C ASP A 107 -19.58 -0.63 2.54
N GLU A 108 -18.53 0.00 2.03
CA GLU A 108 -18.52 0.60 0.71
C GLU A 108 -17.60 -0.20 -0.22
N SER A 109 -18.01 -0.32 -1.49
CA SER A 109 -17.19 -0.90 -2.56
C SER A 109 -16.77 0.19 -3.52
N GLY A 110 -15.63 0.03 -4.17
CA GLY A 110 -15.12 1.04 -5.08
C GLY A 110 -16.05 1.28 -6.28
N ASP A 111 -16.28 2.56 -6.58
CA ASP A 111 -16.98 3.00 -7.78
C ASP A 111 -15.98 3.27 -8.90
N LEU A 112 -14.91 4.04 -8.67
CA LEU A 112 -13.90 4.28 -9.70
C LEU A 112 -12.51 4.54 -9.12
N PHE A 113 -11.47 4.25 -9.92
CA PHE A 113 -10.08 4.53 -9.56
C PHE A 113 -9.76 6.03 -9.66
N ALA A 114 -9.54 6.63 -8.49
CA ALA A 114 -8.93 7.92 -8.19
C ALA A 114 -7.65 8.22 -8.97
N GLU A 115 -6.62 7.50 -8.55
CA GLU A 115 -5.22 7.76 -8.83
C GLU A 115 -4.47 6.46 -8.60
N VAL A 116 -3.31 6.28 -9.24
CA VAL A 116 -2.45 5.13 -9.01
C VAL A 116 -1.00 5.55 -8.93
N VAL A 117 -0.28 5.01 -7.95
CA VAL A 117 1.17 5.18 -7.85
C VAL A 117 1.83 3.87 -7.46
N VAL A 118 3.01 3.61 -8.01
CA VAL A 118 3.81 2.45 -7.68
C VAL A 118 4.97 2.88 -6.81
N ASN A 119 5.18 2.18 -5.70
CA ASN A 119 6.38 2.34 -4.91
C ASN A 119 7.56 1.71 -5.68
N PRO A 120 8.56 2.48 -6.11
CA PRO A 120 9.67 1.95 -6.91
C PRO A 120 10.62 1.02 -6.12
N LEU A 121 10.56 1.05 -4.79
CA LEU A 121 11.41 0.24 -3.91
C LEU A 121 10.79 -1.12 -3.59
N THR A 122 9.47 -1.16 -3.40
CA THR A 122 8.76 -2.39 -2.98
C THR A 122 7.93 -3.02 -4.08
N GLY A 123 7.59 -2.27 -5.14
CA GLY A 123 6.64 -2.70 -6.16
C GLY A 123 5.18 -2.69 -5.71
N HIS A 124 4.89 -2.26 -4.47
CA HIS A 124 3.52 -2.08 -4.01
C HIS A 124 2.81 -1.03 -4.86
N ILE A 125 1.59 -1.32 -5.26
CA ILE A 125 0.75 -0.41 -6.03
C ILE A 125 -0.24 0.23 -5.05
N VAL A 126 -0.22 1.54 -4.94
CA VAL A 126 -1.20 2.28 -4.14
C VAL A 126 -2.22 2.89 -5.07
N VAL A 127 -3.49 2.66 -4.76
CA VAL A 127 -4.62 3.21 -5.51
C VAL A 127 -5.49 4.07 -4.61
N GLY A 128 -5.88 5.23 -5.12
CA GLY A 128 -6.99 6.01 -4.60
C GLY A 128 -8.27 5.54 -5.27
N VAL A 129 -9.34 5.38 -4.51
CA VAL A 129 -10.62 4.85 -5.00
C VAL A 129 -11.74 5.74 -4.49
N VAL A 130 -12.62 6.17 -5.39
CA VAL A 130 -13.90 6.79 -5.01
C VAL A 130 -14.83 5.67 -4.58
N LEU A 131 -15.37 5.78 -3.38
CA LEU A 131 -16.27 4.81 -2.75
C LEU A 131 -17.73 5.26 -2.89
N ASP A 132 -17.99 6.56 -2.67
CA ASP A 132 -19.33 7.14 -2.83
C ASP A 132 -19.23 8.60 -3.29
N TYR A 133 -20.28 9.07 -3.95
CA TYR A 133 -20.45 10.47 -4.32
C TYR A 133 -21.89 10.92 -4.05
N PHE A 134 -22.06 11.95 -3.24
CA PHE A 134 -23.38 12.46 -2.89
C PHE A 134 -23.36 13.95 -2.59
N ALA A 135 -24.33 14.68 -3.13
CA ALA A 135 -24.50 16.12 -2.88
C ALA A 135 -23.20 16.93 -3.08
N ALA A 136 -22.44 16.60 -4.13
CA ALA A 136 -21.13 17.19 -4.43
C ALA A 136 -20.02 16.92 -3.39
N VAL A 137 -20.20 15.91 -2.55
CA VAL A 137 -19.20 15.41 -1.61
C VAL A 137 -18.77 14.02 -2.05
N THR A 138 -17.47 13.87 -2.27
CA THR A 138 -16.83 12.58 -2.58
C THR A 138 -16.38 11.93 -1.29
N THR A 139 -16.60 10.62 -1.18
CA THR A 139 -15.97 9.76 -0.18
C THR A 139 -15.01 8.82 -0.90
N SER A 140 -13.74 8.85 -0.51
CA SER A 140 -12.67 8.06 -1.10
C SER A 140 -11.95 7.21 -0.06
N GLY A 141 -11.34 6.13 -0.52
CA GLY A 141 -10.43 5.28 0.25
C GLY A 141 -9.10 5.08 -0.46
N ILE A 142 -8.14 4.51 0.26
CA ILE A 142 -6.82 4.17 -0.30
C ILE A 142 -6.55 2.70 -0.02
N PHE A 143 -6.07 2.03 -1.05
CA PHE A 143 -5.74 0.61 -1.00
C PHE A 143 -4.30 0.41 -1.45
N VAL A 144 -3.63 -0.54 -0.82
CA VAL A 144 -2.31 -1.03 -1.25
C VAL A 144 -2.50 -2.42 -1.81
N LEU A 145 -2.12 -2.60 -3.06
CA LEU A 145 -2.11 -3.86 -3.77
C LEU A 145 -0.67 -4.39 -3.72
N ASP A 146 -0.50 -5.52 -3.05
CA ASP A 146 0.76 -6.22 -2.95
C ASP A 146 0.78 -7.35 -4.00
N PRO A 147 1.63 -7.26 -5.04
CA PRO A 147 1.70 -8.28 -6.07
C PRO A 147 2.21 -9.63 -5.53
N GLN A 148 1.48 -10.71 -5.79
CA GLN A 148 1.77 -12.06 -5.28
C GLN A 148 1.66 -13.11 -6.40
N PRO A 149 2.25 -14.31 -6.24
CA PRO A 149 2.04 -15.42 -7.16
C PRO A 149 0.55 -15.72 -7.39
N GLY A 150 0.05 -15.40 -8.58
CA GLY A 150 -1.33 -15.65 -8.99
C GLY A 150 -2.31 -14.50 -8.77
N GLY A 151 -1.87 -13.31 -8.35
CA GLY A 151 -2.74 -12.13 -8.24
C GLY A 151 -2.17 -11.04 -7.33
N TYR A 152 -3.05 -10.44 -6.52
CA TYR A 152 -2.67 -9.40 -5.55
C TYR A 152 -3.32 -9.65 -4.20
N ALA A 153 -2.61 -9.30 -3.13
CA ALA A 153 -3.20 -9.12 -1.82
C ALA A 153 -3.63 -7.65 -1.65
N ILE A 154 -4.85 -7.43 -1.17
CA ILE A 154 -5.46 -6.10 -1.05
C ILE A 154 -5.43 -5.68 0.41
N TYR A 155 -4.74 -4.57 0.69
CA TYR A 155 -4.65 -3.97 2.01
C TYR A 155 -5.36 -2.62 2.01
N ARG A 156 -6.09 -2.31 3.09
CA ARG A 156 -6.81 -1.05 3.25
C ARG A 156 -5.97 -0.11 4.09
N VAL A 157 -5.72 1.10 3.60
CA VAL A 157 -5.03 2.12 4.39
C VAL A 157 -6.02 2.72 5.39
N GLN A 158 -5.65 2.72 6.66
CA GLN A 158 -6.49 3.25 7.73
C GLN A 158 -6.26 4.76 7.90
N VAL A 159 -7.18 5.55 7.36
CA VAL A 159 -7.23 7.01 7.52
C VAL A 159 -7.80 7.30 8.90
N PRO A 160 -7.10 8.06 9.77
CA PRO A 160 -7.53 8.27 11.16
C PRO A 160 -8.78 9.16 11.27
N GLY A 161 -9.52 8.97 12.36
CA GLY A 161 -10.69 9.79 12.69
C GLY A 161 -11.06 9.72 14.18
N PRO A 162 -12.23 10.27 14.57
CA PRO A 162 -12.53 10.61 15.97
C PRO A 162 -12.55 9.43 16.96
N ARG A 163 -12.86 8.23 16.50
CA ARG A 163 -12.89 7.00 17.30
C ARG A 163 -11.98 5.89 16.75
N PRO A 164 -11.55 4.94 17.61
CA PRO A 164 -10.70 3.83 17.19
C PRO A 164 -11.35 2.92 16.14
N PHE A 165 -10.50 2.30 15.32
CA PHE A 165 -10.93 1.32 14.32
C PHE A 165 -11.44 0.04 14.99
N PRO A 166 -12.60 -0.50 14.57
CA PRO A 166 -13.05 -1.82 15.02
C PRO A 166 -12.17 -2.97 14.52
N ASN A 167 -11.50 -2.81 13.37
CA ASN A 167 -10.61 -3.81 12.76
C ASN A 167 -9.75 -3.18 11.64
N GLU A 168 -8.84 -3.94 11.05
CA GLU A 168 -7.95 -3.55 9.95
C GLU A 168 -8.65 -3.30 8.59
N PHE A 169 -9.93 -3.66 8.47
CA PHE A 169 -10.75 -3.45 7.27
C PHE A 169 -11.60 -2.20 7.36
N SER A 170 -11.30 -1.30 8.31
CA SER A 170 -12.04 -0.07 8.54
C SER A 170 -11.17 1.17 8.40
N THR A 171 -11.79 2.25 7.92
CA THR A 171 -11.13 3.53 7.61
C THR A 171 -12.11 4.69 7.77
N TYR A 172 -11.62 5.92 7.86
CA TYR A 172 -12.44 7.11 7.65
C TYR A 172 -12.38 7.55 6.19
N GLY A 173 -13.49 8.08 5.69
CA GLY A 173 -13.57 8.60 4.33
C GLY A 173 -12.62 9.79 4.12
N LEU A 174 -11.92 9.79 2.99
CA LEU A 174 -11.25 10.98 2.46
C LEU A 174 -12.18 11.70 1.49
N GLY A 175 -11.91 12.99 1.24
CA GLY A 175 -12.54 13.72 0.14
C GLY A 175 -11.96 13.33 -1.22
N ASP A 176 -11.86 14.30 -2.13
CA ASP A 176 -11.29 14.10 -3.45
C ASP A 176 -9.77 13.83 -3.36
N ILE A 177 -9.33 12.66 -3.80
CA ILE A 177 -7.90 12.35 -3.92
C ILE A 177 -7.35 13.10 -5.14
N MET A 178 -6.45 14.05 -4.88
CA MET A 178 -5.86 14.92 -5.91
C MET A 178 -4.55 14.38 -6.44
N SER A 179 -3.74 13.75 -5.59
CA SER A 179 -2.51 13.08 -6.01
C SER A 179 -2.05 12.05 -4.98
N LEU A 180 -1.37 11.03 -5.48
CA LEU A 180 -0.63 10.05 -4.69
C LEU A 180 0.83 10.07 -5.14
N SER A 181 1.75 10.10 -4.18
CA SER A 181 3.18 10.07 -4.50
C SER A 181 3.98 9.38 -3.40
N PHE A 182 5.12 8.81 -3.79
CA PHE A 182 6.09 8.28 -2.83
C PHE A 182 7.28 9.24 -2.71
N VAL A 183 7.65 9.53 -1.47
CA VAL A 183 8.94 10.14 -1.13
C VAL A 183 9.68 9.11 -0.29
N GLU A 184 10.72 8.53 -0.89
CA GLU A 184 11.38 7.33 -0.37
C GLU A 184 10.35 6.19 -0.20
N GLU A 185 10.12 5.70 1.03
CA GLU A 185 9.11 4.68 1.31
C GLU A 185 7.79 5.25 1.86
N ASN A 186 7.72 6.56 2.06
CA ASN A 186 6.55 7.21 2.63
C ASN A 186 5.56 7.59 1.53
N LEU A 187 4.30 7.24 1.74
CA LEU A 187 3.20 7.64 0.86
C LEU A 187 2.70 9.01 1.29
N LEU A 188 2.66 9.92 0.33
CA LEU A 188 2.01 11.22 0.45
C LEU A 188 0.69 11.19 -0.32
N VAL A 189 -0.38 11.57 0.38
CA VAL A 189 -1.74 11.61 -0.14
C VAL A 189 -2.20 13.05 -0.09
N GLN A 190 -2.32 13.69 -1.25
CA GLN A 190 -2.95 14.99 -1.34
C GLN A 190 -4.45 14.81 -1.61
N TYR A 191 -5.27 15.45 -0.80
CA TYR A 191 -6.73 15.37 -0.93
C TYR A 191 -7.39 16.69 -0.61
N GLY A 192 -8.62 16.87 -1.08
CA GLY A 192 -9.41 18.08 -0.88
C GLY A 192 -10.89 17.81 -0.66
N ASP A 193 -11.65 18.88 -0.45
CA ASP A 193 -13.11 18.83 -0.31
C ASP A 193 -13.80 19.80 -1.28
N ALA A 194 -15.14 19.79 -1.25
CA ALA A 194 -15.98 20.69 -2.05
C ALA A 194 -15.78 22.19 -1.70
N ALA A 195 -15.27 22.50 -0.50
CA ALA A 195 -14.93 23.85 -0.08
C ALA A 195 -13.54 24.30 -0.58
N SER A 196 -12.88 23.49 -1.41
CA SER A 196 -11.52 23.73 -1.91
C SER A 196 -10.48 23.85 -0.80
N ASN A 197 -10.73 23.20 0.34
CA ASN A 197 -9.68 22.90 1.29
C ASN A 197 -8.75 21.84 0.69
N THR A 198 -7.49 21.84 1.10
CA THR A 198 -6.50 20.88 0.60
C THR A 198 -5.55 20.52 1.73
N SER A 199 -5.29 19.23 1.87
CA SER A 199 -4.40 18.67 2.87
C SER A 199 -3.48 17.62 2.26
N ILE A 200 -2.36 17.37 2.94
CA ILE A 200 -1.47 16.25 2.66
C ILE A 200 -1.44 15.35 3.89
N MET A 201 -1.82 14.08 3.73
CA MET A 201 -1.55 13.04 4.70
C MET A 201 -0.26 12.30 4.34
N THR A 202 0.47 11.88 5.36
CA THR A 202 1.68 11.07 5.23
C THR A 202 1.50 9.74 5.93
N PHE A 203 1.84 8.67 5.21
CA PHE A 203 1.87 7.32 5.72
C PHE A 203 3.28 6.75 5.58
N GLN A 204 3.73 6.02 6.59
CA GLN A 204 5.02 5.33 6.59
C GLN A 204 4.83 3.82 6.48
N PRO A 205 5.85 3.05 6.08
CA PRO A 205 5.79 1.61 6.15
C PRO A 205 5.55 1.13 7.59
N GLY A 206 4.57 0.25 7.77
CA GLY A 206 4.29 -0.43 9.03
C GLY A 206 4.69 -1.90 9.03
N ASN A 207 4.11 -2.67 9.93
CA ASN A 207 4.25 -4.13 9.95
C ASN A 207 3.44 -4.84 8.85
N THR A 208 2.56 -4.12 8.16
CA THR A 208 1.78 -4.62 7.03
C THR A 208 1.91 -3.67 5.83
N PRO A 209 1.64 -4.13 4.60
CA PRO A 209 1.59 -3.26 3.42
C PRO A 209 0.54 -2.15 3.50
N ALA A 210 -0.43 -2.20 4.43
CA ALA A 210 -1.45 -1.16 4.63
C ALA A 210 -0.89 0.21 5.04
N MET A 211 0.39 0.28 5.38
CA MET A 211 1.07 1.48 5.88
C MET A 211 0.47 2.01 7.19
N GLU A 212 1.18 2.92 7.85
CA GLU A 212 0.78 3.50 9.13
C GLU A 212 0.69 5.01 8.98
N TYR A 213 -0.42 5.59 9.42
CA TYR A 213 -0.59 7.04 9.44
C TYR A 213 0.46 7.71 10.34
N VAL A 214 1.06 8.78 9.84
CA VAL A 214 2.06 9.56 10.58
C VAL A 214 1.53 10.94 10.93
N ASN A 215 1.10 11.70 9.93
CA ASN A 215 0.73 13.10 10.10
C ASN A 215 -0.19 13.59 8.97
N CYS A 216 -0.83 14.73 9.21
CA CYS A 216 -1.61 15.46 8.24
C CYS A 216 -1.29 16.95 8.35
N VAL A 217 -1.14 17.62 7.21
CA VAL A 217 -0.92 19.05 7.13
C VAL A 217 -1.93 19.70 6.20
N ASP A 218 -2.69 20.66 6.71
CA ASP A 218 -3.53 21.54 5.89
C ASP A 218 -2.64 22.47 5.05
N VAL A 219 -2.76 22.36 3.72
CA VAL A 219 -2.03 23.19 2.75
C VAL A 219 -2.82 24.45 2.42
N VAL A 220 -4.12 24.30 2.22
CA VAL A 220 -5.05 25.39 1.93
C VAL A 220 -6.30 25.18 2.77
N VAL A 221 -6.68 26.19 3.54
CA VAL A 221 -7.97 26.25 4.24
C VAL A 221 -8.70 27.49 3.78
N ARG A 222 -9.85 27.31 3.11
CA ARG A 222 -10.72 28.41 2.68
C ARG A 222 -11.89 28.58 3.62
N GLU A 223 -12.57 27.48 3.94
CA GLU A 223 -13.74 27.49 4.84
C GLU A 223 -13.65 26.32 5.84
N GLY A 224 -14.12 26.54 7.06
CA GLY A 224 -14.18 25.50 8.10
C GLY A 224 -12.84 25.23 8.81
N PRO A 225 -12.73 24.09 9.53
CA PRO A 225 -11.61 23.80 10.43
C PRO A 225 -10.36 23.20 9.75
N GLY A 226 -10.35 23.02 8.43
CA GLY A 226 -9.36 22.21 7.70
C GLY A 226 -9.80 20.74 7.60
N LEU A 227 -9.01 19.93 6.90
CA LEU A 227 -9.30 18.52 6.64
C LEU A 227 -8.58 17.58 7.61
N CYS A 228 -7.46 18.02 8.17
CA CYS A 228 -6.69 17.19 9.09
C CYS A 228 -7.44 16.94 10.40
N SER A 229 -7.66 15.65 10.69
CA SER A 229 -8.31 15.23 11.92
C SER A 229 -7.45 15.60 13.14
N ARG A 230 -7.98 16.46 14.01
CA ARG A 230 -7.27 16.97 15.21
C ARG A 230 -7.48 16.08 16.44
N VAL A 231 -7.48 14.76 16.25
CA VAL A 231 -7.69 13.82 17.36
C VAL A 231 -6.55 13.98 18.38
N GLY A 232 -6.88 14.47 19.58
CA GLY A 232 -5.93 14.60 20.69
C GLY A 232 -5.18 15.92 20.81
N GLN A 233 -5.61 17.02 20.16
CA GLN A 233 -5.20 18.39 20.51
C GLN A 233 -6.13 19.02 21.55
#